data_AF-A0A970FWT6-F1
#
_entry.id   AF-A0A970FWT6-F1
#
_cell.length_a   1.000
_cell.length_b   1.000
_cell.length_c   1.000
_cell.angle_alpha   90.00
_cell.angle_beta   90.00
_cell.angle_gamma   90.00
#
_symmetry.space_group_name_H-M   'P 1'
#
loop_
_entity.id
_entity.type
_entity.pdbx_description
1 polymer ?
#
loop_
_entity_poly.entity_id
_entity_poly.type
_entity_poly.pdbx_seq_one_letter_code
_entity_poly.pdbx_strand_id
1 'polypeptide(L)'
;MKHAITTGLICLKDNLGFEYCIAIVTYTEREDGSYTYSFQPDYSVISLLPPILFQGIPGINLDKHKVEYRRENMTPVFISERTPSEGREDLWTLLEQVGMKYLNRLEWLIRTDTQYGGDRLYVKRYDPSVEKQTKSFDLIAAAESRSSGLMQKLIAAICQGHNIVAKSFTIDDSNRKSFHDLLLTLYQKEKMFLKNQKVKGIQQAAANGHYAGRKPVSIDAAKLDEVFSAYQKKKINRIEAMQKLGVSRATFYRRLKAYRNELCADVCR
;
A
#
# COMPACT_ATOMS: atom_id res chain seq x y z
N MET A 1 -8.32 -30.71 -25.67
CA MET A 1 -8.79 -30.70 -24.25
C MET A 1 -8.76 -29.28 -23.77
N LYS A 2 -9.93 -28.67 -23.50
CA LYS A 2 -9.98 -27.32 -22.94
C LYS A 2 -9.59 -27.42 -21.47
N HIS A 3 -8.74 -26.51 -21.02
CA HIS A 3 -8.37 -26.37 -19.62
C HIS A 3 -8.55 -24.91 -19.26
N ALA A 4 -9.15 -24.63 -18.11
CA ALA A 4 -9.17 -23.29 -17.56
C ALA A 4 -7.85 -23.07 -16.82
N ILE A 5 -7.06 -22.11 -17.28
CA ILE A 5 -5.79 -21.74 -16.62
C ILE A 5 -5.97 -20.39 -15.96
N THR A 6 -5.54 -20.30 -14.72
CA THR A 6 -5.39 -19.04 -14.00
C THR A 6 -3.97 -18.97 -13.48
N THR A 7 -3.28 -17.88 -13.83
CA THR A 7 -1.90 -17.67 -13.39
C THR A 7 -1.84 -16.40 -12.56
N GLY A 8 -1.29 -16.54 -11.35
CA GLY A 8 -1.02 -15.47 -10.42
C GLY A 8 0.46 -15.36 -10.11
N LEU A 9 0.86 -14.20 -9.59
CA LEU A 9 2.20 -13.96 -9.06
C LEU A 9 2.06 -13.62 -7.57
N ILE A 10 2.65 -14.46 -6.73
CA ILE A 10 2.73 -14.25 -5.28
C ILE A 10 3.78 -13.16 -5.05
N CYS A 11 3.35 -12.09 -4.37
CA CYS A 11 4.15 -10.93 -4.06
C CYS A 11 4.17 -10.63 -2.57
N LEU A 12 5.18 -9.88 -2.15
CA LEU A 12 5.29 -9.29 -0.82
C LEU A 12 5.77 -7.86 -0.92
N LYS A 13 5.22 -6.97 -0.11
CA LYS A 13 5.66 -5.57 -0.03
C LYS A 13 6.37 -5.27 1.29
N ASP A 14 7.55 -4.68 1.22
CA ASP A 14 8.30 -4.27 2.42
C ASP A 14 7.78 -2.94 3.00
N ASN A 15 8.40 -2.50 4.10
CA ASN A 15 8.06 -1.24 4.76
C ASN A 15 8.46 0.01 3.95
N LEU A 16 9.33 -0.13 2.95
CA LEU A 16 9.78 0.96 2.09
C LEU A 16 8.95 1.10 0.81
N GLY A 17 8.09 0.12 0.54
CA GLY A 17 7.19 0.04 -0.60
C GLY A 17 7.75 -0.78 -1.78
N PHE A 18 8.87 -1.48 -1.61
CA PHE A 18 9.40 -2.40 -2.63
C PHE A 18 8.59 -3.69 -2.66
N GLU A 19 8.20 -4.10 -3.87
CA GLU A 19 7.43 -5.32 -4.13
C GLU A 19 8.36 -6.42 -4.63
N TYR A 20 8.34 -7.55 -3.93
CA TYR A 20 9.14 -8.74 -4.19
C TYR A 20 8.27 -9.77 -4.93
N CYS A 21 8.70 -10.21 -6.11
CA CYS A 21 8.03 -11.26 -6.88
C CYS A 21 8.53 -12.63 -6.40
N ILE A 22 7.77 -13.30 -5.53
CA ILE A 22 8.23 -14.48 -4.77
C ILE A 22 8.06 -15.77 -5.56
N ALA A 23 6.89 -15.99 -6.16
CA ALA A 23 6.59 -17.24 -6.84
C ALA A 23 5.44 -17.07 -7.84
N ILE A 24 5.56 -17.71 -9.00
CA ILE A 24 4.41 -17.87 -9.90
C ILE A 24 3.54 -19.00 -9.36
N VAL A 25 2.23 -18.80 -9.34
CA VAL A 25 1.25 -19.82 -8.98
C VAL A 25 0.28 -20.02 -10.14
N THR A 26 0.15 -21.26 -10.60
CA THR A 26 -0.73 -21.62 -11.71
C THR A 26 -1.77 -22.61 -11.23
N TYR A 27 -3.04 -22.27 -11.42
CA TYR A 27 -4.18 -23.17 -11.28
C TYR A 27 -4.59 -23.67 -12.66
N THR A 28 -4.77 -24.97 -12.80
CA THR A 28 -5.26 -25.61 -14.03
C THR A 28 -6.40 -26.55 -13.68
N GLU A 29 -7.56 -26.31 -14.27
CA GLU A 29 -8.76 -27.14 -14.13
C GLU A 29 -9.08 -27.82 -15.45
N ARG A 30 -9.34 -29.12 -15.41
CA ARG A 30 -9.63 -29.97 -16.56
C ARG A 30 -11.13 -30.25 -16.64
N GLU A 31 -11.59 -30.67 -17.82
CA GLU A 31 -13.00 -30.98 -18.09
C GLU A 31 -13.57 -32.11 -17.21
N ASP A 32 -12.72 -33.02 -16.72
CA ASP A 32 -13.10 -34.11 -15.82
C ASP A 32 -13.27 -33.66 -14.35
N GLY A 33 -13.13 -32.36 -14.07
CA GLY A 33 -13.19 -31.77 -12.73
C GLY A 33 -11.90 -31.94 -11.93
N SER A 34 -10.88 -32.63 -12.47
CA SER A 34 -9.56 -32.69 -11.84
C SER A 34 -8.84 -31.35 -11.99
N TYR A 35 -8.07 -30.99 -10.97
CA TYR A 35 -7.36 -29.72 -10.96
C TYR A 35 -5.96 -29.85 -10.37
N THR A 36 -5.12 -28.87 -10.66
CA THR A 36 -3.73 -28.81 -10.21
C THR A 36 -3.38 -27.39 -9.80
N TYR A 37 -2.64 -27.25 -8.70
CA TYR A 37 -1.87 -26.06 -8.39
C TYR A 37 -0.38 -26.34 -8.60
N SER A 38 0.30 -25.45 -9.29
CA SER A 38 1.76 -25.42 -9.43
C SER A 38 2.30 -24.13 -8.86
N PHE A 39 3.33 -24.23 -8.01
CA PHE A 39 4.08 -23.08 -7.48
C PHE A 39 5.51 -23.15 -8.01
N GLN A 40 5.97 -22.06 -8.61
CA GLN A 40 7.33 -21.90 -9.13
C GLN A 40 8.01 -20.74 -8.39
N PRO A 41 8.77 -21.03 -7.32
CA PRO A 41 9.42 -19.99 -6.52
C PRO A 41 10.65 -19.39 -7.22
N ASP A 42 10.85 -18.09 -7.06
CA ASP A 42 12.08 -17.40 -7.42
C ASP A 42 13.00 -17.31 -6.19
N TYR A 43 13.89 -18.29 -6.05
CA TYR A 43 14.83 -18.32 -4.93
C TYR A 43 15.79 -17.13 -4.92
N SER A 44 16.09 -16.54 -6.08
CA SER A 44 16.97 -15.37 -6.17
C SER A 44 16.33 -14.17 -5.46
N VAL A 45 15.01 -13.99 -5.62
CA VAL A 45 14.22 -12.93 -4.96
C VAL A 45 13.89 -13.30 -3.52
N ILE A 46 13.51 -14.55 -3.24
CA ILE A 46 13.21 -15.01 -1.87
C ILE A 46 14.41 -14.79 -0.94
N SER A 47 15.62 -15.03 -1.42
CA SER A 47 16.85 -14.84 -0.64
C SER A 47 17.11 -13.40 -0.18
N LEU A 48 16.45 -12.41 -0.79
CA LEU A 48 16.56 -11.00 -0.45
C LEU A 48 15.74 -10.62 0.79
N LEU A 49 14.75 -11.45 1.13
CA LEU A 49 13.79 -11.14 2.19
C LEU A 49 14.33 -11.57 3.56
N PRO A 50 14.32 -10.68 4.56
CA PRO A 50 14.67 -11.04 5.92
C PRO A 50 13.57 -11.91 6.57
N PRO A 51 13.89 -12.79 7.53
CA PRO A 51 12.92 -13.68 8.18
C PRO A 51 11.75 -12.98 8.85
N ILE A 52 11.95 -11.73 9.29
CA ILE A 52 10.88 -10.89 9.87
C ILE A 52 9.79 -10.51 8.86
N LEU A 53 10.13 -10.46 7.57
CA LEU A 53 9.19 -10.16 6.49
C LEU A 53 8.63 -11.43 5.85
N PHE A 54 9.44 -12.48 5.71
CA PHE A 54 9.08 -13.70 4.99
C PHE A 54 9.49 -14.95 5.75
N GLN A 55 8.52 -15.80 6.08
CA GLN A 55 8.73 -17.08 6.79
C GLN A 55 8.51 -18.31 5.89
N GLY A 56 8.19 -18.09 4.61
CA GLY A 56 7.84 -19.15 3.66
C GLY A 56 6.46 -18.97 3.06
N ILE A 57 6.11 -19.85 2.12
CA ILE A 57 4.75 -19.94 1.57
C ILE A 57 4.03 -21.07 2.33
N PRO A 58 2.90 -20.80 3.01
CA PRO A 58 2.15 -21.81 3.76
C PRO A 58 1.88 -23.10 2.97
N GLY A 59 2.29 -24.23 3.53
CA GLY A 59 2.13 -25.56 2.92
C GLY A 59 3.17 -25.94 1.86
N ILE A 60 4.18 -25.09 1.61
CA ILE A 60 5.30 -25.33 0.69
C ILE A 60 6.61 -25.37 1.48
N ASN A 61 7.32 -26.51 1.43
CA ASN A 61 8.65 -26.63 2.01
C ASN A 61 9.71 -26.13 1.01
N LEU A 62 10.11 -24.86 1.15
CA LEU A 62 11.08 -24.20 0.28
C LEU A 62 12.53 -24.68 0.48
N ASP A 63 12.85 -25.34 1.61
CA ASP A 63 14.19 -25.87 1.89
C ASP A 63 14.62 -26.94 0.88
N LYS A 64 13.65 -27.56 0.19
CA LYS A 64 13.89 -28.53 -0.87
C LYS A 64 14.40 -27.91 -2.17
N HIS A 65 14.38 -26.58 -2.30
CA HIS A 65 14.87 -25.85 -3.47
C HIS A 65 14.36 -26.37 -4.83
N LYS A 66 13.12 -26.89 -4.87
CA LYS A 66 12.52 -27.37 -6.12
C LYS A 66 12.15 -26.21 -7.04
N VAL A 67 12.35 -26.42 -8.33
CA VAL A 67 11.87 -25.50 -9.39
C VAL A 67 10.34 -25.39 -9.36
N GLU A 68 9.66 -26.48 -9.04
CA GLU A 68 8.20 -26.54 -9.01
C GLU A 68 7.66 -27.38 -7.85
N TYR A 69 6.59 -26.90 -7.20
CA TYR A 69 5.80 -27.64 -6.23
C TYR A 69 4.38 -27.82 -6.75
N ARG A 70 4.05 -29.06 -7.10
CA ARG A 70 2.74 -29.43 -7.63
C ARG A 70 1.84 -30.00 -6.52
N ARG A 71 0.53 -29.68 -6.59
CA ARG A 71 -0.55 -30.27 -5.78
C ARG A 71 -1.67 -30.67 -6.73
N GLU A 72 -2.08 -31.94 -6.68
CA GLU A 72 -3.12 -32.48 -7.55
C GLU A 72 -4.39 -32.70 -6.70
N ASN A 73 -5.54 -32.24 -7.22
CA ASN A 73 -6.87 -32.43 -6.61
C ASN A 73 -6.94 -32.06 -5.11
N MET A 74 -6.14 -31.08 -4.71
CA MET A 74 -6.07 -30.59 -3.34
C MET A 74 -5.79 -29.09 -3.35
N THR A 75 -6.56 -28.35 -2.54
CA THR A 75 -6.35 -26.92 -2.35
C THR A 75 -5.17 -26.69 -1.40
N PRO A 76 -4.09 -26.01 -1.83
CA PRO A 76 -2.94 -25.71 -0.98
C PRO A 76 -3.32 -24.78 0.19
N VAL A 77 -2.64 -24.94 1.34
CA VAL A 77 -2.86 -24.13 2.56
C VAL A 77 -2.83 -22.62 2.26
N PHE A 78 -1.83 -22.17 1.50
CA PHE A 78 -1.72 -20.78 1.05
C PHE A 78 -3.02 -20.24 0.43
N ILE A 79 -3.70 -21.05 -0.39
CA ILE A 79 -4.94 -20.69 -1.09
C ILE A 79 -6.15 -20.79 -0.15
N SER A 80 -6.26 -21.87 0.62
CA SER A 80 -7.43 -22.10 1.48
C SER A 80 -7.56 -21.07 2.61
N GLU A 81 -6.45 -20.62 3.20
CA GLU A 81 -6.46 -19.64 4.30
C GLU A 81 -6.84 -18.22 3.88
N ARG A 82 -6.88 -17.95 2.56
CA ARG A 82 -7.11 -16.62 1.98
C ARG A 82 -8.36 -16.55 1.12
N THR A 83 -9.09 -17.65 0.98
CA THR A 83 -10.27 -17.72 0.10
C THR A 83 -11.50 -18.19 0.88
N PRO A 84 -12.70 -17.69 0.54
CA PRO A 84 -13.95 -18.16 1.14
C PRO A 84 -14.12 -19.69 1.03
N SER A 85 -14.76 -20.31 2.02
CA SER A 85 -15.20 -21.70 1.91
C SER A 85 -16.38 -21.83 0.94
N GLU A 86 -16.53 -22.99 0.30
CA GLU A 86 -17.65 -23.25 -0.63
C GLU A 86 -19.02 -23.26 0.08
N GLY A 87 -19.07 -23.72 1.33
CA GLY A 87 -20.29 -23.74 2.15
C GLY A 87 -20.66 -22.41 2.82
N ARG A 88 -20.04 -21.29 2.43
CA ARG A 88 -20.32 -19.97 3.02
C ARG A 88 -21.65 -19.42 2.50
N GLU A 89 -22.54 -18.99 3.39
CA GLU A 89 -23.89 -18.54 3.04
C GLU A 89 -23.92 -17.36 2.06
N ASP A 90 -23.06 -16.35 2.26
CA ASP A 90 -22.94 -15.14 1.44
C ASP A 90 -21.96 -15.27 0.25
N LEU A 91 -21.51 -16.49 -0.08
CA LEU A 91 -20.51 -16.71 -1.14
C LEU A 91 -20.93 -16.11 -2.49
N TRP A 92 -22.17 -16.33 -2.91
CA TRP A 92 -22.63 -15.85 -4.22
C TRP A 92 -22.67 -14.33 -4.31
N THR A 93 -23.06 -13.65 -3.23
CA THR A 93 -23.02 -12.19 -3.13
C THR A 93 -21.59 -11.67 -3.23
N LEU A 94 -20.65 -12.34 -2.57
CA LEU A 94 -19.23 -12.00 -2.66
C LEU A 94 -18.67 -12.17 -4.07
N LEU A 95 -18.99 -13.29 -4.74
CA LEU A 95 -18.56 -13.56 -6.11
C LEU A 95 -19.12 -12.52 -7.09
N GLU A 96 -20.39 -12.13 -6.93
CA GLU A 96 -21.03 -11.12 -7.76
C GLU A 96 -20.34 -9.75 -7.63
N GLN A 97 -20.00 -9.34 -6.39
CA GLN A 97 -19.28 -8.08 -6.13
C GLN A 97 -17.93 -7.98 -6.85
N VAL A 98 -17.28 -9.13 -7.08
CA VAL A 98 -15.98 -9.21 -7.77
C VAL A 98 -16.11 -9.67 -9.22
N GLY A 99 -17.34 -9.79 -9.74
CA GLY A 99 -17.63 -10.18 -11.11
C GLY A 99 -17.22 -11.60 -11.47
N MET A 100 -17.34 -12.54 -10.52
CA MET A 100 -17.04 -13.96 -10.70
C MET A 100 -18.33 -14.78 -10.75
N LYS A 101 -18.40 -15.75 -11.68
CA LYS A 101 -19.58 -16.63 -11.86
C LYS A 101 -19.49 -17.93 -11.05
N TYR A 102 -18.29 -18.30 -10.64
CA TYR A 102 -17.99 -19.48 -9.83
C TYR A 102 -16.73 -19.21 -9.01
N LEU A 103 -16.53 -19.98 -7.94
CA LEU A 103 -15.38 -19.80 -7.04
C LEU A 103 -14.12 -20.45 -7.64
N ASN A 104 -13.40 -19.69 -8.47
CA ASN A 104 -11.98 -19.96 -8.72
C ASN A 104 -11.16 -19.29 -7.62
N ARG A 105 -10.62 -20.08 -6.70
CA ARG A 105 -9.91 -19.60 -5.51
C ARG A 105 -8.68 -18.75 -5.86
N LEU A 106 -7.94 -19.08 -6.92
CA LEU A 106 -6.80 -18.27 -7.33
C LEU A 106 -7.25 -16.93 -7.96
N GLU A 107 -8.30 -16.97 -8.78
CA GLU A 107 -8.90 -15.76 -9.36
C GLU A 107 -9.43 -14.81 -8.29
N TRP A 108 -10.05 -15.37 -7.23
CA TRP A 108 -10.49 -14.61 -6.07
C TRP A 108 -9.34 -13.81 -5.46
N LEU A 109 -8.19 -14.44 -5.22
CA LEU A 109 -7.01 -13.77 -4.65
C LEU A 109 -6.45 -12.66 -5.55
N ILE A 110 -6.63 -12.78 -6.86
CA ILE A 110 -6.16 -11.77 -7.80
C ILE A 110 -7.11 -10.57 -7.88
N ARG A 111 -8.42 -10.80 -7.67
CA ARG A 111 -9.46 -9.76 -7.77
C ARG A 111 -9.73 -9.03 -6.46
N THR A 112 -9.22 -9.54 -5.35
CA THR A 112 -9.52 -9.01 -4.02
C THR A 112 -8.25 -8.75 -3.24
N ASP A 113 -8.34 -7.81 -2.31
CA ASP A 113 -7.26 -7.52 -1.37
C ASP A 113 -7.28 -8.47 -0.16
N THR A 114 -7.84 -9.68 -0.30
CA THR A 114 -7.87 -10.65 0.81
C THR A 114 -6.45 -11.07 1.17
N GLN A 115 -6.09 -10.87 2.43
CA GLN A 115 -4.79 -11.22 2.98
C GLN A 115 -4.96 -12.04 4.25
N TYR A 116 -4.01 -12.93 4.49
CA TYR A 116 -3.92 -13.67 5.75
C TYR A 116 -3.18 -12.81 6.78
N GLY A 117 -3.74 -12.62 7.97
CA GLY A 117 -3.18 -11.71 8.98
C GLY A 117 -1.79 -12.11 9.51
N GLY A 118 -1.35 -13.37 9.29
CA GLY A 118 -0.05 -13.87 9.74
C GLY A 118 1.12 -13.57 8.82
N ASP A 119 0.89 -13.08 7.59
CA ASP A 119 1.96 -12.67 6.68
C ASP A 119 1.53 -11.48 5.79
N ARG A 120 2.41 -11.11 4.86
CA ARG A 120 2.23 -9.97 3.93
C ARG A 120 2.10 -10.41 2.48
N LEU A 121 1.79 -11.69 2.26
CA LEU A 121 1.70 -12.25 0.92
C LEU A 121 0.36 -11.93 0.30
N TYR A 122 0.40 -11.50 -0.96
CA TYR A 122 -0.77 -11.29 -1.80
C TYR A 122 -0.50 -11.84 -3.20
N VAL A 123 -1.55 -11.97 -4.01
CA VAL A 123 -1.45 -12.47 -5.37
C VAL A 123 -1.89 -11.39 -6.34
N LYS A 124 -1.09 -11.12 -7.36
CA LYS A 124 -1.49 -10.30 -8.50
C LYS A 124 -1.67 -11.16 -9.74
N ARG A 125 -2.35 -10.62 -10.75
CA ARG A 125 -2.43 -11.25 -12.07
C ARG A 125 -1.01 -11.45 -12.59
N TYR A 126 -0.71 -12.67 -13.06
CA TYR A 126 0.51 -12.86 -13.82
C TYR A 126 0.36 -12.21 -15.20
N ASP A 127 1.34 -11.39 -15.56
CA ASP A 127 1.46 -10.78 -16.87
C ASP A 127 2.84 -11.20 -17.42
N PRO A 128 2.98 -11.74 -18.64
CA PRO A 128 4.27 -12.04 -19.24
C PRO A 128 5.28 -10.87 -19.18
N SER A 129 4.81 -9.62 -19.12
CA SER A 129 5.66 -8.44 -18.92
C SER A 129 6.42 -8.42 -17.59
N VAL A 130 6.03 -9.24 -16.61
CA VAL A 130 6.74 -9.41 -15.33
C VAL A 130 7.81 -10.51 -15.38
N GLU A 131 7.94 -11.22 -16.50
CA GLU A 131 8.99 -12.22 -16.66
C GLU A 131 10.37 -11.59 -16.45
N LYS A 132 11.30 -12.46 -16.04
CA LYS A 132 12.69 -12.06 -15.85
C LYS A 132 13.22 -11.44 -17.13
N GLN A 133 13.76 -10.23 -16.99
CA GLN A 133 14.25 -9.41 -18.09
C GLN A 133 15.65 -8.93 -17.74
N THR A 134 16.39 -8.56 -18.77
CA THR A 134 17.66 -7.86 -18.63
C THR A 134 17.44 -6.38 -18.88
N LYS A 135 17.56 -5.57 -17.83
CA LYS A 135 17.41 -4.11 -17.90
C LYS A 135 18.79 -3.45 -18.03
N SER A 136 18.90 -2.43 -18.87
CA SER A 136 20.14 -1.65 -18.99
C SER A 136 20.26 -0.67 -17.82
N PHE A 137 21.38 -0.74 -17.09
CA PHE A 137 21.72 0.24 -16.07
C PHE A 137 21.80 1.65 -16.65
N ASP A 138 22.45 1.81 -17.80
CA ASP A 138 22.68 3.11 -18.44
C ASP A 138 21.35 3.79 -18.80
N LEU A 139 20.35 3.03 -19.26
CA LEU A 139 19.01 3.57 -19.53
C LEU A 139 18.28 3.98 -18.26
N ILE A 140 18.36 3.19 -17.18
CA ILE A 140 17.76 3.54 -15.89
C ILE A 140 18.43 4.79 -15.32
N ALA A 141 19.76 4.87 -15.38
CA ALA A 141 20.55 6.01 -14.91
C ALA A 141 20.24 7.29 -15.71
N ALA A 142 20.11 7.19 -17.03
CA ALA A 142 19.75 8.33 -17.87
C ALA A 142 18.32 8.86 -17.62
N ALA A 143 17.41 7.99 -17.20
CA ALA A 143 16.01 8.36 -16.91
C ALA A 143 15.83 9.06 -15.55
N GLU A 144 16.79 8.93 -14.63
CA GLU A 144 16.65 9.39 -13.24
C GLU A 144 17.64 10.53 -12.94
N SER A 145 17.12 11.69 -12.55
CA SER A 145 17.93 12.88 -12.24
C SER A 145 18.55 12.88 -10.84
N ARG A 146 18.08 12.00 -9.95
CA ARG A 146 18.50 11.92 -8.56
C ARG A 146 18.96 10.53 -8.19
N SER A 147 20.00 10.43 -7.36
CA SER A 147 20.51 9.16 -6.85
C SER A 147 19.43 8.33 -6.13
N SER A 148 18.51 8.98 -5.40
CA SER A 148 17.39 8.29 -4.76
C SER A 148 16.44 7.62 -5.76
N GLY A 149 16.14 8.32 -6.87
CA GLY A 149 15.28 7.79 -7.94
C GLY A 149 15.94 6.60 -8.62
N LEU A 150 17.22 6.73 -8.96
CA LEU A 150 18.04 5.65 -9.50
C LEU A 150 18.05 4.43 -8.57
N MET A 151 18.40 4.61 -7.29
CA MET A 151 18.41 3.51 -6.32
C MET A 151 17.03 2.85 -6.19
N GLN A 152 15.95 3.64 -6.16
CA GLN A 152 14.59 3.12 -6.10
C GLN A 152 14.27 2.23 -7.32
N LYS A 153 14.64 2.66 -8.53
CA LYS A 153 14.42 1.88 -9.76
C LYS A 153 15.26 0.61 -9.80
N LEU A 154 16.52 0.67 -9.37
CA LEU A 154 17.41 -0.49 -9.32
C LEU A 154 16.92 -1.52 -8.30
N ILE A 155 16.60 -1.10 -7.07
CA ILE A 155 16.05 -1.99 -6.03
C ILE A 155 14.75 -2.61 -6.51
N ALA A 156 13.83 -1.82 -7.10
CA ALA A 156 12.58 -2.34 -7.62
C ALA A 156 12.80 -3.40 -8.72
N ALA A 157 13.74 -3.17 -9.64
CA ALA A 157 14.08 -4.16 -10.66
C ALA A 157 14.68 -5.44 -10.06
N ILE A 158 15.53 -5.30 -9.03
CA ILE A 158 16.13 -6.42 -8.31
C ILE A 158 15.06 -7.25 -7.57
N CYS A 159 14.12 -6.60 -6.88
CA CYS A 159 13.03 -7.26 -6.14
C CYS A 159 12.04 -7.97 -7.07
N GLN A 160 11.94 -7.53 -8.33
CA GLN A 160 11.15 -8.20 -9.36
C GLN A 160 11.88 -9.39 -10.03
N GLY A 161 13.14 -9.65 -9.68
CA GLY A 161 13.94 -10.75 -10.24
C GLY A 161 14.68 -10.41 -11.54
N HIS A 162 14.64 -9.17 -12.01
CA HIS A 162 15.28 -8.79 -13.28
C HIS A 162 16.80 -8.67 -13.16
N ASN A 163 17.51 -9.02 -14.21
CA ASN A 163 18.95 -8.75 -14.31
C ASN A 163 19.19 -7.30 -14.70
N ILE A 164 20.32 -6.74 -14.29
CA ILE A 164 20.74 -5.39 -14.66
C ILE A 164 22.12 -5.47 -15.28
N VAL A 165 22.29 -4.95 -16.49
CA VAL A 165 23.58 -4.96 -17.19
C VAL A 165 24.08 -3.53 -17.40
N ALA A 166 25.32 -3.29 -17.03
CA ALA A 166 26.10 -2.09 -17.32
C ALA A 166 27.35 -2.47 -18.12
N LYS A 167 28.10 -1.48 -18.60
CA LYS A 167 29.37 -1.73 -19.30
C LYS A 167 30.42 -2.42 -18.42
N SER A 168 30.43 -2.15 -17.12
CA SER A 168 31.48 -2.60 -16.18
C SER A 168 31.02 -3.63 -15.15
N PHE A 169 29.72 -3.87 -15.02
CA PHE A 169 29.18 -4.84 -14.07
C PHE A 169 27.84 -5.39 -14.54
N THR A 170 27.45 -6.54 -13.98
CA THR A 170 26.13 -7.13 -14.15
C THR A 170 25.58 -7.53 -12.79
N ILE A 171 24.29 -7.29 -12.57
CA ILE A 171 23.54 -7.78 -11.41
C ILE A 171 22.63 -8.90 -11.90
N ASP A 172 22.88 -10.10 -11.43
CA ASP A 172 22.12 -11.32 -11.73
C ASP A 172 21.95 -12.18 -10.48
N ASP A 173 21.42 -13.39 -10.60
CA ASP A 173 21.10 -14.23 -9.44
C ASP A 173 22.31 -14.59 -8.58
N SER A 174 23.54 -14.56 -9.13
CA SER A 174 24.76 -14.89 -8.41
C SER A 174 25.17 -13.82 -7.39
N ASN A 175 24.81 -12.56 -7.64
CA ASN A 175 25.23 -11.42 -6.83
C ASN A 175 24.07 -10.49 -6.40
N ARG A 176 22.82 -10.82 -6.80
CA ARG A 176 21.60 -10.05 -6.53
C ARG A 176 21.48 -9.62 -5.09
N LYS A 177 21.72 -10.54 -4.16
CA LYS A 177 21.63 -10.30 -2.72
C LYS A 177 22.61 -9.23 -2.25
N SER A 178 23.88 -9.33 -2.65
CA SER A 178 24.92 -8.38 -2.26
C SER A 178 24.59 -6.95 -2.75
N PHE A 179 24.14 -6.83 -4.00
CA PHE A 179 23.74 -5.53 -4.55
C PHE A 179 22.45 -5.00 -3.93
N HIS A 180 21.46 -5.87 -3.71
CA HIS A 180 20.23 -5.53 -3.01
C HIS A 180 20.54 -4.94 -1.63
N ASP A 181 21.33 -5.64 -0.81
CA ASP A 181 21.61 -5.25 0.57
C ASP A 181 22.39 -3.93 0.62
N LEU A 182 23.35 -3.74 -0.28
CA LEU A 182 24.08 -2.48 -0.44
C LEU A 182 23.15 -1.33 -0.82
N LEU A 183 22.39 -1.47 -1.91
CA LEU A 183 21.51 -0.42 -2.43
C LEU A 183 20.40 -0.09 -1.45
N LEU A 184 19.79 -1.09 -0.83
CA LEU A 184 18.73 -0.91 0.17
C LEU A 184 19.25 -0.15 1.39
N THR A 185 20.46 -0.47 1.86
CA THR A 185 21.11 0.24 2.97
C THR A 185 21.35 1.71 2.61
N LEU A 186 21.91 2.00 1.43
CA LEU A 186 22.14 3.37 0.97
C LEU A 186 20.82 4.15 0.84
N TYR A 187 19.78 3.53 0.26
CA TYR A 187 18.47 4.12 0.09
C TYR A 187 17.80 4.45 1.44
N GLN A 188 17.89 3.54 2.42
CA GLN A 188 17.39 3.78 3.78
C GLN A 188 18.10 4.96 4.45
N LYS A 189 19.43 5.04 4.32
CA LYS A 189 20.22 6.14 4.89
C LYS A 189 19.84 7.49 4.28
N GLU A 190 19.66 7.55 2.96
CA GLU A 190 19.20 8.76 2.27
C GLU A 190 17.80 9.17 2.75
N LYS A 191 16.84 8.23 2.83
CA LYS A 191 15.49 8.50 3.36
C LYS A 191 15.54 9.05 4.79
N MET A 192 16.36 8.47 5.66
CA MET A 192 16.54 8.95 7.03
C MET A 192 17.13 10.35 7.07
N PHE A 193 18.15 10.63 6.24
CA PHE A 193 18.77 11.95 6.15
C PHE A 193 17.74 13.01 5.73
N LEU A 194 16.97 12.77 4.67
CA LEU A 194 15.93 13.69 4.21
C LEU A 194 14.84 13.91 5.26
N LYS A 195 14.42 12.85 5.96
CA LYS A 195 13.47 12.96 7.07
C LYS A 195 14.01 13.84 8.19
N ASN A 196 15.28 13.67 8.58
CA ASN A 196 15.91 14.47 9.63
C ASN A 196 16.04 15.94 9.21
N GLN A 197 16.40 16.22 7.96
CA GLN A 197 16.46 17.59 7.44
C GLN A 197 15.07 18.24 7.44
N LYS A 198 14.02 17.51 7.05
CA LYS A 198 12.63 17.99 7.12
C LYS A 198 12.23 18.33 8.56
N VAL A 199 12.54 17.45 9.52
CA VAL A 199 12.25 17.68 10.94
C VAL A 199 12.96 18.94 11.45
N LYS A 200 14.26 19.12 11.14
CA LYS A 200 15.01 20.33 11.49
C LYS A 200 14.39 21.60 10.89
N GLY A 201 14.00 21.55 9.61
CA GLY A 201 13.32 22.67 8.96
C GLY A 201 11.97 23.02 9.61
N ILE A 202 11.19 22.02 10.00
CA ILE A 202 9.94 22.21 10.74
C ILE A 202 10.22 22.85 12.10
N GLN A 203 11.22 22.36 12.85
CA GLN A 203 11.59 22.92 14.15
C GLN A 203 12.05 24.38 14.03
N GLN A 204 12.85 24.71 13.01
CA GLN A 204 13.29 26.08 12.77
C GLN A 204 12.11 27.00 12.40
N ALA A 205 11.22 26.55 11.53
CA ALA A 205 10.03 27.33 11.17
C ALA A 205 9.06 27.50 12.37
N ALA A 206 8.97 26.52 13.27
CA ALA A 206 8.22 26.63 14.52
C ALA A 206 8.86 27.63 15.49
N ALA A 207 10.19 27.59 15.66
CA ALA A 207 10.92 28.57 16.46
C ALA A 207 10.76 30.00 15.91
N ASN A 208 10.70 30.14 14.58
CA ASN A 208 10.46 31.41 13.90
C ASN A 208 8.96 31.83 13.88
N GLY A 209 8.07 31.07 14.55
CA GLY A 209 6.65 31.43 14.69
C GLY A 209 5.77 31.17 13.46
N HIS A 210 6.24 30.45 12.44
CA HIS A 210 5.47 30.23 11.20
C HIS A 210 4.28 29.27 11.37
N TYR A 211 4.26 28.45 12.43
CA TYR A 211 3.15 27.52 12.70
C TYR A 211 2.17 28.11 13.73
N ALA A 212 1.32 29.04 13.29
CA ALA A 212 0.21 29.58 14.10
C ALA A 212 -1.04 28.65 14.14
N GLY A 213 -0.89 27.40 13.69
CA GLY A 213 -2.00 26.44 13.55
C GLY A 213 -2.87 26.71 12.32
N ARG A 214 -4.01 26.01 12.24
CA ARG A 214 -4.98 26.19 11.15
C ARG A 214 -5.57 27.59 11.24
N LYS A 215 -5.42 28.40 10.20
CA LYS A 215 -6.11 29.71 10.09
C LYS A 215 -7.62 29.50 10.33
N PRO A 216 -8.26 30.29 11.23
CA PRO A 216 -9.69 30.21 11.43
C PRO A 216 -10.44 30.38 10.11
N VAL A 217 -11.58 29.70 9.97
CA VAL A 217 -12.46 29.89 8.81
C VAL A 217 -12.83 31.38 8.73
N SER A 218 -12.63 32.02 7.58
CA SER A 218 -13.06 33.41 7.44
C SER A 218 -14.59 33.46 7.49
N ILE A 219 -15.14 34.25 8.41
CA ILE A 219 -16.56 34.60 8.45
C ILE A 219 -16.59 36.10 8.54
N ASP A 220 -17.39 36.72 7.67
CA ASP A 220 -17.64 38.16 7.69
C ASP A 220 -18.04 38.63 9.10
N ALA A 221 -17.29 39.60 9.64
CA ALA A 221 -17.49 40.14 10.97
C ALA A 221 -18.89 40.75 11.14
N ALA A 222 -19.40 41.45 10.12
CA ALA A 222 -20.73 42.06 10.17
C ALA A 222 -21.83 40.99 10.29
N LYS A 223 -21.68 39.89 9.54
CA LYS A 223 -22.59 38.75 9.60
C LYS A 223 -22.49 38.00 10.93
N LEU A 224 -21.29 37.96 11.51
CA LEU A 224 -21.02 37.34 12.80
C LEU A 224 -21.75 38.09 13.93
N ASP A 225 -21.63 39.42 13.93
CA ASP A 225 -22.27 40.33 14.89
C ASP A 225 -23.79 40.32 14.78
N GLU A 226 -24.33 40.37 13.55
CA GLU A 226 -25.77 40.33 13.31
C GLU A 226 -26.38 39.04 13.87
N VAL A 227 -25.80 37.89 13.51
CA VAL A 227 -26.31 36.58 13.93
C VAL A 227 -26.17 36.39 15.43
N PHE A 228 -25.04 36.77 16.04
CA PHE A 228 -24.86 36.62 17.49
C PHE A 228 -25.71 37.59 18.31
N SER A 229 -25.90 38.82 17.84
CA SER A 229 -26.83 39.78 18.45
C SER A 229 -28.28 39.28 18.40
N ALA A 230 -28.71 38.76 17.24
CA ALA A 230 -30.05 38.18 17.08
C ALA A 230 -30.23 36.94 17.97
N TYR A 231 -29.20 36.11 18.09
CA TYR A 231 -29.21 34.93 18.96
C TYR A 231 -29.28 35.29 20.45
N GLN A 232 -28.51 36.28 20.92
CA GLN A 232 -28.57 36.74 22.32
C GLN A 232 -29.93 37.36 22.68
N LYS A 233 -30.54 38.10 21.76
CA LYS A 233 -31.91 38.63 21.88
C LYS A 233 -33.00 37.55 21.74
N LYS A 234 -32.62 36.28 21.62
CA LYS A 234 -33.50 35.11 21.42
C LYS A 234 -34.41 35.23 20.19
N LYS A 235 -34.02 36.00 19.17
CA LYS A 235 -34.78 36.18 17.92
C LYS A 235 -34.61 35.02 16.94
N ILE A 236 -33.50 34.29 17.05
CA ILE A 236 -33.21 33.09 16.25
C ILE A 236 -32.75 31.97 17.17
N ASN A 237 -33.00 30.73 16.78
CA ASN A 237 -32.52 29.58 17.55
C ASN A 237 -31.09 29.17 17.15
N ARG A 238 -30.50 28.24 17.92
CA ARG A 238 -29.11 27.79 17.71
C ARG A 238 -28.91 27.16 16.32
N ILE A 239 -29.88 26.37 15.85
CA ILE A 239 -29.77 25.64 14.59
C ILE A 239 -29.77 26.63 13.42
N GLU A 240 -30.68 27.60 13.45
CA GLU A 240 -30.75 28.69 12.47
C GLU A 240 -29.49 29.56 12.48
N ALA A 241 -28.97 29.91 13.66
CA ALA A 241 -27.74 30.70 13.79
C ALA A 241 -26.53 29.94 13.22
N MET A 242 -26.44 28.63 13.46
CA MET A 242 -25.39 27.77 12.89
C MET A 242 -25.49 27.66 11.37
N GLN A 243 -26.69 27.50 10.83
CA GLN A 243 -26.94 27.45 9.38
C GLN A 243 -26.59 28.77 8.71
N LYS A 244 -27.03 29.92 9.27
CA LYS A 244 -26.72 31.25 8.73
C LYS A 244 -25.22 31.52 8.66
N LEU A 245 -24.45 31.05 9.66
CA LEU A 245 -23.00 31.19 9.70
C LEU A 245 -22.25 30.09 8.92
N GLY A 246 -22.93 29.02 8.48
CA GLY A 246 -22.32 27.90 7.78
C GLY A 246 -21.29 27.14 8.64
N VAL A 247 -21.49 27.06 9.96
CA VAL A 247 -20.51 26.48 10.89
C VAL A 247 -21.02 25.26 11.65
N SER A 248 -20.10 24.37 11.98
CA SER A 248 -20.39 23.24 12.88
C SER A 248 -20.71 23.71 14.31
N ARG A 249 -21.40 22.85 15.08
CA ARG A 249 -21.79 23.14 16.47
C ARG A 249 -20.60 23.56 17.34
N ALA A 250 -19.49 22.84 17.24
CA ALA A 250 -18.27 23.14 17.99
C ALA A 250 -17.68 24.52 17.62
N THR A 251 -17.70 24.86 16.33
CA THR A 251 -17.20 26.15 15.83
C THR A 251 -18.09 27.31 16.28
N PHE A 252 -19.41 27.11 16.30
CA PHE A 252 -20.38 28.09 16.79
C PHE A 252 -20.12 28.48 18.24
N TYR A 253 -20.05 27.51 19.15
CA TYR A 253 -19.83 27.81 20.58
C TYR A 253 -18.46 28.43 20.86
N ARG A 254 -17.41 27.99 20.15
CA ARG A 254 -16.08 28.60 20.26
C ARG A 254 -16.10 30.09 19.88
N ARG A 255 -16.78 30.44 18.77
CA ARG A 255 -16.92 31.83 18.34
C ARG A 255 -17.83 32.65 19.24
N LEU A 256 -18.93 32.08 19.70
CA LEU A 256 -19.84 32.76 20.63
C LEU A 256 -19.13 33.11 21.95
N LYS A 257 -18.25 32.22 22.45
CA LYS A 257 -17.42 32.50 23.63
C LYS A 257 -16.45 33.67 23.37
N ALA A 258 -15.77 33.67 22.21
CA ALA A 258 -14.86 34.76 21.84
C ALA A 258 -15.61 36.10 21.73
N TYR A 259 -16.74 36.12 21.02
CA TYR A 259 -17.60 37.29 20.86
C TYR A 259 -18.08 37.87 22.20
N ARG A 260 -18.50 37.01 23.14
CA ARG A 260 -18.92 37.45 24.49
C ARG A 260 -17.76 38.04 25.29
N ASN A 261 -16.55 37.52 25.12
CA ASN A 261 -15.37 38.04 25.80
C ASN A 261 -14.97 39.42 25.25
N GLU A 262 -15.09 39.64 23.94
CA GLU A 262 -14.84 40.94 23.31
C GLU A 262 -15.86 41.99 23.79
N LEU A 263 -17.16 41.66 23.79
CA LEU A 263 -18.22 42.51 24.34
C LEU A 263 -18.01 42.89 25.82
N CYS A 264 -17.49 41.99 26.65
CA CYS A 264 -17.18 42.28 28.05
C CYS A 264 -15.94 43.17 28.21
N ALA A 265 -14.97 43.10 27.29
CA ALA A 265 -13.77 43.93 27.34
C ALA A 265 -14.05 45.40 26.96
N ASP A 266 -15.02 45.64 26.06
CA ASP A 266 -15.43 46.99 25.65
C ASP A 266 -16.31 47.70 26.69
N VAL A 267 -16.97 46.98 27.59
CA VAL A 267 -17.82 47.55 28.66
C VAL A 267 -17.02 47.92 29.91
N CYS A 268 -15.77 47.46 30.03
CA CYS A 268 -14.87 47.77 31.16
C CYS A 268 -13.79 48.82 30.83
N ARG A 269 -13.86 49.47 29.66
CA ARG A 269 -13.09 50.68 29.30
C ARG A 269 -13.97 51.91 29.43
#